data_AF-A0AAE0Y9R8-F1
#
_entry.id   AF-A0AAE0Y9R8-F1
#
_cell.length_a   1.000
_cell.length_b   1.000
_cell.length_c   1.000
_cell.angle_alpha   90.00
_cell.angle_beta   90.00
_cell.angle_gamma   90.00
#
_symmetry.space_group_name_H-M   'P 1'
#
loop_
_entity.id
_entity.type
_entity.pdbx_description
1 polymer ?
#
loop_
_entity_poly.entity_id
_entity_poly.type
_entity_poly.pdbx_seq_one_letter_code
_entity_poly.pdbx_strand_id
1 'polypeptide(L)'
;MSFCVGWYSFVEAFMSFCVSEYSFVEAFMPFCVGRRMCLGEALANMELFLFISSLIQRFELLPATPGRPPTVKPVDAIVSGPGQFFISFRERTSHQS
;
A
#
# COMPACT_ATOMS: atom_id res chain seq x y z
N MET A 1 6.01 9.91 24.42
CA MET A 1 6.85 8.88 23.77
C MET A 1 6.34 7.44 23.90
N SER A 2 5.48 7.06 24.85
CA SER A 2 4.95 5.67 24.95
C SER A 2 4.03 5.21 23.80
N PHE A 3 3.33 6.12 23.11
CA PHE A 3 2.44 5.73 22.01
C PHE A 3 3.18 5.33 20.72
N CYS A 4 4.39 5.84 20.48
CA CYS A 4 5.18 5.48 19.28
C CYS A 4 5.68 4.05 19.33
N VAL A 5 6.17 3.58 20.49
CA VAL A 5 6.67 2.20 20.65
C VAL A 5 5.54 1.16 20.62
N GLY A 6 4.35 1.49 21.13
CA GLY A 6 3.18 0.61 21.05
C GLY A 6 2.67 0.40 19.62
N TRP A 7 2.67 1.47 18.80
CA TRP A 7 2.35 1.36 17.37
C TRP A 7 3.45 0.60 16.61
N TYR A 8 4.72 0.81 16.94
CA TYR A 8 5.83 0.09 16.31
C TYR A 8 5.77 -1.41 16.60
N SER A 9 5.53 -1.81 17.86
CA SER A 9 5.34 -3.22 18.20
C SER A 9 4.07 -3.82 17.60
N PHE A 10 2.99 -3.03 17.44
CA PHE A 10 1.78 -3.48 16.76
C PHE A 10 2.01 -3.66 15.25
N VAL A 11 2.74 -2.76 14.59
CA VAL A 11 3.11 -2.86 13.18
C VAL A 11 4.08 -4.02 12.93
N GLU A 12 5.11 -4.19 13.76
CA GLU A 12 6.04 -5.33 13.69
C GLU A 12 5.33 -6.66 13.91
N ALA A 13 4.43 -6.75 14.90
CA ALA A 13 3.62 -7.94 15.15
C ALA A 13 2.62 -8.21 14.01
N PHE A 14 1.99 -7.18 13.45
CA PHE A 14 1.06 -7.30 12.33
C PHE A 14 1.79 -7.72 11.04
N MET A 15 2.99 -7.20 10.80
CA MET A 15 3.84 -7.57 9.66
C MET A 15 4.39 -8.99 9.81
N SER A 16 4.79 -9.39 11.02
CA SER A 16 5.18 -10.76 11.34
C SER A 16 4.02 -11.76 11.30
N PHE A 17 2.79 -11.33 11.62
CA PHE A 17 1.57 -12.15 11.54
C PHE A 17 1.07 -12.28 10.10
N CYS A 18 1.18 -11.23 9.29
CA CYS A 18 0.74 -11.23 7.88
C CYS A 18 1.64 -12.07 6.96
N VAL A 19 2.93 -12.23 7.27
CA VAL A 19 3.84 -13.13 6.51
C VAL A 19 3.56 -14.61 6.81
N SER A 20 3.08 -14.95 8.01
CA SER A 20 2.84 -16.35 8.41
C SER A 20 1.54 -16.95 7.90
N GLU A 21 0.56 -16.13 7.49
CA GLU A 21 -0.76 -16.56 7.04
C GLU A 21 -0.98 -16.30 5.54
N TYR A 22 0.09 -16.01 4.80
CA TYR A 22 0.05 -15.94 3.34
C TYR A 22 0.38 -17.32 2.78
N SER A 23 -0.66 -18.08 2.40
CA SER A 23 -0.49 -19.27 1.57
C SER A 23 0.28 -18.84 0.32
N PHE A 24 1.49 -19.37 0.16
CA PHE A 24 2.43 -19.01 -0.90
C PHE A 24 1.74 -19.13 -2.25
N VAL A 25 1.25 -18.01 -2.77
CA VAL A 25 0.94 -17.87 -4.19
C VAL A 25 2.31 -17.88 -4.84
N GLU A 26 2.78 -19.04 -5.30
CA GLU A 26 4.18 -19.27 -5.70
C GLU A 26 4.68 -18.29 -6.78
N ALA A 27 3.77 -17.53 -7.40
CA ALA A 27 4.02 -16.54 -8.43
C ALA A 27 4.21 -15.09 -7.92
N PHE A 28 3.95 -14.77 -6.65
CA PHE A 28 4.00 -13.38 -6.15
C PHE A 28 5.30 -13.09 -5.38
N MET A 29 6.33 -12.64 -6.10
CA MET A 29 7.66 -12.29 -5.55
C MET A 29 8.10 -10.86 -5.91
N PRO A 30 7.43 -9.80 -5.39
CA PRO A 30 7.70 -8.42 -5.78
C PRO A 30 9.07 -7.88 -5.35
N PHE A 31 9.68 -8.46 -4.31
CA PHE A 31 10.98 -8.03 -3.75
C PHE A 31 12.12 -9.01 -4.03
N CYS A 32 11.92 -9.92 -4.99
CA CYS A 32 12.81 -11.05 -5.28
C CYS A 32 12.97 -12.01 -4.08
N VAL A 33 13.68 -13.11 -4.28
CA VAL A 33 14.00 -14.10 -3.24
C VAL A 33 15.47 -14.51 -3.32
N GLY A 34 16.11 -14.79 -2.18
CA GLY A 34 17.50 -15.26 -2.11
C GLY A 34 18.55 -14.15 -1.93
N ARG A 35 19.80 -14.39 -2.34
CA ARG A 35 20.97 -13.51 -2.06
C ARG A 35 20.89 -12.08 -2.62
N ARG A 36 19.95 -11.82 -3.52
CA ARG A 36 19.72 -10.51 -4.16
C ARG A 36 18.33 -9.95 -3.79
N MET A 37 17.75 -10.40 -2.68
CA MET A 37 16.48 -9.84 -2.19
C MET A 37 16.58 -8.33 -1.98
N CYS A 38 15.47 -7.63 -2.19
CA CYS A 38 15.41 -6.18 -2.04
C CYS A 38 15.70 -5.79 -0.59
N LEU A 39 16.77 -5.03 -0.37
CA LEU A 39 17.11 -4.49 0.96
C LEU A 39 16.03 -3.57 1.52
N GLY A 40 15.17 -3.03 0.66
CA GLY A 40 14.06 -2.15 1.01
C GLY A 40 12.74 -2.85 1.29
N GLU A 41 12.66 -4.19 1.33
CA GLU A 41 11.40 -4.92 1.54
C GLU A 41 10.66 -4.47 2.80
N ALA A 42 11.35 -4.44 3.95
CA ALA A 42 10.75 -4.05 5.21
C ALA A 42 10.24 -2.60 5.17
N LEU A 43 11.06 -1.69 4.63
CA LEU A 43 10.73 -0.27 4.51
C LEU A 43 9.54 -0.04 3.58
N ALA A 44 9.55 -0.65 2.40
CA ALA A 44 8.50 -0.50 1.40
C ALA A 44 7.15 -1.00 1.93
N ASN A 45 7.14 -2.12 2.65
CA ASN A 45 5.92 -2.66 3.26
C ASN A 45 5.36 -1.73 4.34
N MET A 46 6.22 -1.19 5.23
CA MET A 46 5.78 -0.24 6.26
C MET A 46 5.24 1.05 5.65
N GLU A 47 5.95 1.63 4.69
CA GLU A 47 5.54 2.87 4.03
C GLU A 47 4.23 2.68 3.26
N LEU A 48 4.12 1.61 2.47
CA LEU A 48 2.92 1.29 1.71
C LEU A 48 1.72 1.07 2.63
N PHE A 49 1.90 0.35 3.73
CA PHE A 49 0.84 0.11 4.70
C PHE A 49 0.37 1.41 5.35
N LEU A 50 1.29 2.23 5.88
CA LEU A 50 0.94 3.48 6.56
C LEU A 50 0.29 4.49 5.60
N PHE A 51 0.80 4.57 4.37
CA PHE A 51 0.27 5.47 3.36
C PHE A 51 -1.15 5.06 2.92
N ILE A 52 -1.34 3.78 2.54
CA ILE A 52 -2.63 3.28 2.08
C ILE A 52 -3.66 3.31 3.20
N SER A 53 -3.31 2.85 4.40
CA SER A 53 -4.24 2.84 5.53
C SER A 53 -4.69 4.26 5.88
N SER A 54 -3.78 5.23 5.94
CA SER A 54 -4.11 6.63 6.21
C SER A 54 -4.99 7.25 5.11
N LEU A 55 -4.69 6.95 3.84
CA LEU A 55 -5.48 7.42 2.70
C LEU A 55 -6.91 6.86 2.75
N ILE A 56 -7.05 5.54 2.91
CA ILE A 56 -8.35 4.87 2.91
C ILE A 56 -9.15 5.24 4.15
N GLN A 57 -8.53 5.51 5.30
CA GLN A 57 -9.24 5.92 6.52
C GLN A 57 -9.88 7.30 6.37
N ARG A 58 -9.18 8.25 5.73
CA ARG A 58 -9.61 9.65 5.63
C ARG A 58 -10.34 10.01 4.34
N PHE A 59 -10.05 9.31 3.25
CA PHE A 59 -10.56 9.65 1.93
C PHE A 59 -11.29 8.47 1.28
N GLU A 60 -12.34 8.81 0.55
CA GLU A 60 -12.96 7.99 -0.46
C GLU A 60 -12.32 8.32 -1.82
N LEU A 61 -11.69 7.32 -2.43
CA LEU A 61 -11.02 7.42 -3.73
C LEU A 61 -12.05 7.14 -4.83
N LEU A 62 -12.35 8.14 -5.65
CA LEU A 62 -13.31 8.04 -6.73
C LEU A 62 -12.63 8.22 -8.10
N PRO A 63 -13.11 7.54 -9.15
CA PRO A 63 -12.65 7.82 -10.50
C PRO A 63 -13.06 9.23 -10.92
N ALA A 64 -12.22 9.88 -11.75
CA ALA A 64 -12.53 11.20 -12.31
C ALA A 64 -13.83 11.22 -13.12
N THR A 65 -14.25 10.08 -13.68
CA THR A 65 -15.54 9.91 -14.35
C THR A 65 -16.34 8.80 -13.67
N PRO A 66 -17.56 9.08 -13.20
CA PRO A 66 -18.39 8.07 -12.55
C PRO A 66 -18.67 6.91 -13.52
N GLY A 67 -18.50 5.68 -13.05
CA GLY A 67 -18.74 4.47 -13.84
C GLY A 67 -17.65 4.09 -14.84
N ARG A 68 -16.55 4.85 -14.94
CA ARG A 68 -15.41 4.51 -15.80
C ARG A 68 -14.11 4.43 -15.00
N PRO A 69 -13.55 3.23 -14.77
CA PRO A 69 -12.24 3.10 -14.13
C PRO A 69 -11.14 3.69 -15.03
N PRO A 70 -10.06 4.22 -14.45
CA PRO A 70 -8.94 4.73 -15.23
C PRO A 70 -8.30 3.59 -16.05
N THR A 71 -7.85 3.89 -17.27
CA THR A 71 -7.13 2.91 -18.08
C THR A 71 -5.69 2.78 -17.58
N VAL A 72 -5.37 1.63 -16.99
CA VAL A 72 -4.03 1.31 -16.49
C VAL A 72 -3.20 0.76 -17.64
N LYS A 73 -2.63 1.64 -18.47
CA LYS A 73 -1.62 1.25 -19.46
C LYS A 73 -0.25 1.28 -18.79
N PRO A 74 0.50 0.16 -18.75
CA PRO A 74 1.87 0.19 -18.25
C PRO A 74 2.71 1.05 -19.18
N VAL A 75 3.48 1.95 -18.58
CA VAL A 75 4.56 2.68 -19.23
C VAL A 75 5.83 2.04 -18.73
N ASP A 76 6.56 1.41 -19.65
CA ASP A 76 7.78 0.69 -19.32
C ASP A 76 8.95 1.66 -19.24
N ALA A 77 9.58 1.67 -18.07
CA ALA A 77 10.82 2.37 -17.78
C ALA A 77 11.70 1.45 -16.91
N ILE A 78 12.62 2.01 -16.12
CA ILE A 78 13.37 1.23 -15.10
C ILE A 78 12.40 0.55 -14.11
N VAL A 79 11.25 1.18 -13.86
CA VAL A 79 10.13 0.61 -13.09
C VAL A 79 8.88 0.72 -13.96
N SER A 80 8.10 -0.36 -14.09
CA SER A 80 6.83 -0.32 -14.80
C SER A 80 5.79 0.38 -13.92
N GLY A 81 5.18 1.43 -14.47
CA GLY A 81 4.18 2.23 -13.77
C GLY A 81 2.98 2.52 -14.65
N PRO A 82 1.85 2.90 -14.06
CA PRO A 82 0.70 3.35 -14.84
C PRO A 82 1.02 4.67 -15.58
N GLY A 83 0.47 4.82 -16.78
CA GLY A 83 0.39 6.12 -17.46
C GLY A 83 -0.49 7.12 -16.69
N GLN A 84 -0.56 8.36 -17.17
CA GLN A 84 -1.32 9.41 -16.50
C GLN A 84 -2.81 9.05 -16.34
N PHE A 85 -3.32 9.17 -15.12
CA PHE A 85 -4.74 9.02 -14.79
C PHE A 85 -5.16 10.05 -13.74
N PHE A 86 -6.47 10.31 -13.65
CA PHE A 86 -7.05 11.25 -12.70
C PHE A 86 -7.91 10.50 -11.67
N ILE A 87 -7.74 10.84 -10.40
CA ILE A 87 -8.52 10.34 -9.26
C ILE A 87 -9.04 11.56 -8.48
N SER A 88 -10.28 11.47 -8.00
CA SER A 88 -10.87 12.44 -7.09
C SER A 88 -10.80 11.89 -5.67
N PHE A 89 -10.29 12.70 -4.74
CA PHE A 89 -10.24 12.39 -3.32
C PHE A 89 -11.41 13.10 -2.64
N ARG A 90 -12.33 12.34 -2.03
CA ARG A 90 -13.40 12.90 -1.20
C ARG A 90 -13.14 12.60 0.25
N GLU A 91 -13.29 13.57 1.14
CA GLU A 91 -13.12 13.33 2.57
C GLU A 91 -14.25 12.44 3.11
N ARG A 92 -13.88 11.44 3.92
CA ARG A 92 -14.84 10.58 4.61
C ARG A 92 -15.27 11.28 5.90
N THR A 93 -16.47 11.83 5.88
CA THR A 93 -17.08 12.53 7.02
C THR A 93 -17.37 11.57 8.18
N SER A 94 -16.41 11.39 9.09
CA SER A 94 -16.64 10.77 10.42
C SER A 94 -16.26 11.69 11.60
N HIS A 95 -15.79 12.91 11.32
CA HIS A 95 -15.32 13.88 12.32
C HIS A 95 -15.93 15.29 12.16
N GLN A 96 -17.15 15.40 11.62
CA GLN A 96 -17.92 16.65 11.65
C GLN A 96 -19.09 16.52 12.64
N SER A 97 -18.74 16.53 13.93
CA SER A 97 -19.63 16.76 15.08
C SER A 97 -18.87 17.57 16.11
#